data_AF-A0A328DRT3-F1
#
_entry.id   AF-A0A328DRT3-F1
#
_cell.length_a   1.000
_cell.length_b   1.000
_cell.length_c   1.000
_cell.angle_alpha   90.00
_cell.angle_beta   90.00
_cell.angle_gamma   90.00
#
_symmetry.space_group_name_H-M   'P 1'
#
loop_
_entity.id
_entity.type
_entity.pdbx_description
1 polymer ?
#
loop_
_entity_poly.entity_id
_entity_poly.type
_entity_poly.pdbx_seq_one_letter_code
_entity_poly.pdbx_strand_id
1 'polypeptide(L)'
;MKNYSAYVILSLAILFNMLLPSLGEDIKFCPGSFSANGACANIDCGDLASFQWPASSMFHSCVCSDAGENKSTCTCQIVCGCCG
;
A
#
# COMPACT_ATOMS: atom_id res chain seq x y z
N MET A 1 0.80 -18.94 46.85
CA MET A 1 0.11 -18.32 45.69
C MET A 1 1.04 -17.33 44.99
N LYS A 2 2.14 -17.78 44.38
CA LYS A 2 3.17 -16.85 43.82
C LYS A 2 3.56 -17.18 42.37
N ASN A 3 3.18 -18.38 41.89
CA ASN A 3 3.59 -18.89 40.58
C ASN A 3 2.45 -18.88 39.55
N TYR A 4 1.19 -18.79 39.99
CA TYR A 4 0.02 -18.76 39.09
C TYR A 4 0.00 -17.53 38.20
N SER A 5 0.45 -16.36 38.70
CA SER A 5 0.54 -15.13 37.88
C SER A 5 1.52 -15.27 36.71
N ALA A 6 2.61 -16.02 36.86
CA ALA A 6 3.58 -16.21 35.79
C ALA A 6 2.99 -17.03 34.63
N TYR A 7 2.20 -18.05 34.94
CA TYR A 7 1.52 -18.87 33.92
C TYR A 7 0.46 -18.09 33.15
N VAL A 8 -0.30 -17.22 33.82
CA VAL A 8 -1.32 -16.40 33.16
C VAL A 8 -0.68 -15.41 32.18
N ILE A 9 0.42 -14.76 32.58
CA ILE A 9 1.13 -13.80 31.72
C ILE A 9 1.76 -14.51 30.51
N LEU A 10 2.33 -15.70 30.70
CA LEU A 10 2.93 -16.47 29.61
C LEU A 10 1.88 -16.93 28.59
N SER A 11 0.72 -17.40 29.05
CA SER A 11 -0.39 -17.80 28.17
C SER A 11 -0.94 -16.64 27.35
N LEU A 12 -1.07 -15.45 27.96
CA LEU A 12 -1.47 -14.23 27.24
C LEU A 12 -0.44 -13.84 26.18
N ALA A 13 0.86 -13.90 26.48
CA ALA A 13 1.91 -13.57 25.52
C ALA A 13 1.91 -14.50 24.29
N ILE A 14 1.64 -15.79 24.48
CA ILE A 14 1.55 -16.77 23.39
C ILE A 14 0.33 -16.50 22.51
N LEU A 15 -0.82 -16.19 23.12
CA LEU A 15 -2.04 -15.84 22.38
C LEU A 15 -1.87 -14.55 21.56
N PHE A 16 -1.20 -13.53 22.12
CA PHE A 16 -0.89 -12.31 21.37
C PHE A 16 0.02 -12.58 20.18
N ASN A 17 1.06 -13.42 20.33
CA ASN A 17 1.94 -13.77 19.21
C ASN A 17 1.26 -14.63 18.12
N MET A 18 0.22 -15.41 18.46
CA MET A 18 -0.55 -16.17 17.46
C MET A 18 -1.57 -15.31 16.71
N LEU A 19 -2.11 -14.25 17.33
CA LEU A 19 -3.10 -13.36 16.72
C LEU A 19 -2.49 -12.17 15.97
N LEU A 20 -1.23 -11.83 16.23
CA LEU A 20 -0.53 -10.86 15.39
C LEU A 20 -0.12 -11.58 14.10
N PRO A 21 -0.72 -11.26 12.92
CA PRO A 21 -0.08 -11.63 11.67
C PRO A 21 1.36 -11.12 11.74
N SER A 22 2.31 -11.97 11.35
CA SER A 22 3.73 -11.61 11.31
C SER A 22 3.86 -10.23 10.69
N LEU A 23 4.29 -9.22 11.46
CA LEU A 23 4.52 -7.86 10.96
C LEU A 23 5.64 -7.81 9.89
N GLY A 24 6.14 -8.96 9.45
CA GLY A 24 7.11 -9.15 8.39
C GLY A 24 6.52 -9.72 7.10
N GLU A 25 5.24 -9.51 6.78
CA GLU A 25 4.88 -9.51 5.35
C GLU A 25 5.55 -8.30 4.72
N ASP A 26 6.67 -8.52 4.01
CA ASP A 26 7.35 -7.48 3.26
C ASP A 26 6.33 -6.71 2.41
N ILE A 27 6.20 -5.40 2.67
CA ILE A 27 5.34 -4.54 1.86
C ILE A 27 5.86 -4.59 0.42
N LYS A 28 5.10 -5.25 -0.46
CA LYS A 28 5.42 -5.33 -1.88
C LYS A 28 4.80 -4.14 -2.60
N PHE A 29 5.61 -3.53 -3.46
CA PHE A 29 5.17 -2.46 -4.33
C PHE A 29 5.05 -2.98 -5.77
N CYS A 30 3.87 -2.82 -6.34
CA CYS A 30 3.57 -3.17 -7.73
C CYS A 30 3.27 -1.90 -8.53
N PRO A 31 3.57 -1.88 -9.84
CA PRO A 31 3.13 -0.79 -10.70
C PRO A 31 1.61 -0.85 -10.89
N GLY A 32 0.93 0.22 -10.53
CA GLY A 32 -0.48 0.47 -10.84
C GLY A 32 -0.59 1.63 -11.83
N SER A 33 -1.43 1.48 -12.85
CA SER A 33 -1.61 2.51 -13.89
C SER A 33 -3.07 2.94 -14.01
N PHE A 34 -3.29 4.22 -14.31
CA PHE A 34 -4.58 4.78 -14.68
C PHE A 34 -4.43 5.83 -15.77
N SER A 35 -5.51 6.07 -16.52
CA SER A 35 -5.55 7.11 -17.55
C SER A 35 -6.07 8.42 -16.98
N ALA A 36 -5.45 9.53 -17.37
CA ALA A 36 -5.85 10.87 -17.02
C ALA A 36 -6.14 11.71 -18.28
N ASN A 37 -7.06 12.65 -18.13
CA ASN A 37 -7.29 13.68 -19.13
C ASN A 37 -6.32 14.84 -18.88
N GLY A 38 -5.61 15.26 -19.93
CA GLY A 38 -4.53 16.23 -19.85
C GLY A 38 -3.19 15.64 -20.28
N ALA A 39 -2.36 16.48 -20.90
CA ALA A 39 -0.96 16.14 -21.19
C ALA A 39 -0.14 16.15 -19.89
N CYS A 40 0.95 15.37 -19.86
CA CYS A 40 1.80 15.26 -18.66
C CYS A 40 2.37 16.58 -18.16
N ALA A 41 2.51 17.58 -19.03
CA ALA A 41 2.96 18.92 -18.66
C ALA A 41 1.95 19.72 -17.82
N ASN A 42 0.68 19.31 -17.77
CA ASN A 42 -0.42 20.05 -17.14
C ASN A 42 -1.13 19.27 -16.02
N ILE A 43 -0.66 18.07 -15.68
CA ILE A 43 -1.29 17.23 -14.65
C ILE A 43 -0.26 16.80 -13.61
N ASP A 44 -0.75 16.52 -12.41
CA ASP A 44 0.05 15.93 -11.34
C ASP A 44 -0.48 14.52 -11.05
N CYS A 45 0.29 13.49 -11.44
CA CYS A 45 -0.11 12.11 -11.22
C CYS A 45 -0.17 11.73 -9.73
N GLY A 46 0.54 12.41 -8.84
CA GLY A 46 0.52 12.14 -7.41
C GLY A 46 -0.78 12.63 -6.76
N ASP A 47 -1.24 13.82 -7.12
CA ASP A 47 -2.53 14.35 -6.72
C ASP A 47 -3.67 13.48 -7.26
N LEU A 48 -3.64 13.15 -8.55
CA LEU A 48 -4.65 12.29 -9.16
C LEU A 48 -4.65 10.87 -8.58
N ALA A 49 -3.48 10.34 -8.20
CA ALA A 49 -3.38 9.04 -7.53
C ALA A 49 -4.13 9.01 -6.19
N SER A 50 -4.24 10.13 -5.49
CA SER A 50 -5.00 10.23 -4.23
C SER A 50 -6.52 10.05 -4.42
N PHE A 51 -7.03 10.35 -5.62
CA PHE A 51 -8.42 10.10 -5.99
C PHE A 51 -8.62 8.71 -6.58
N GLN A 52 -7.57 8.12 -7.15
CA GLN A 52 -7.63 6.81 -7.80
C GLN A 52 -7.48 5.64 -6.81
N TRP A 53 -6.63 5.79 -5.79
CA TRP A 53 -6.34 4.74 -4.83
C TRP A 53 -6.59 5.18 -3.38
N PRO A 54 -7.02 4.25 -2.50
CA PRO A 54 -7.14 4.54 -1.09
C PRO A 54 -5.77 4.83 -0.46
N ALA A 55 -5.74 5.61 0.61
CA ALA A 55 -4.50 5.93 1.33
C ALA A 55 -3.72 4.70 1.81
N SER A 56 -4.41 3.58 2.08
CA SER A 56 -3.79 2.29 2.43
C SER A 56 -2.91 1.70 1.33
N SER A 57 -3.08 2.13 0.07
CA SER A 57 -2.25 1.69 -1.05
C SER A 57 -0.87 2.37 -1.08
N MET A 58 -0.60 3.36 -0.22
CA MET A 58 0.70 4.06 -0.09
C MET A 58 1.39 4.33 -1.44
N PHE A 59 0.68 4.98 -2.36
CA PHE A 59 1.21 5.25 -3.69
C PHE A 59 2.45 6.16 -3.64
N HIS A 60 3.46 5.85 -4.44
CA HIS A 60 4.66 6.68 -4.58
C HIS A 60 5.30 6.50 -5.95
N SER A 61 6.37 7.26 -6.23
CA SER A 61 7.16 7.14 -7.47
C SER A 61 6.30 7.16 -8.75
N CYS A 62 5.35 8.08 -8.81
CA CYS A 62 4.47 8.24 -9.96
C CYS A 62 5.23 8.77 -11.17
N VAL A 63 4.97 8.18 -12.34
CA VAL A 63 5.51 8.57 -13.64
C VAL A 63 4.34 8.85 -14.57
N CYS A 64 4.43 9.93 -15.34
CA CYS A 64 3.47 10.27 -16.37
C CYS A 64 4.03 9.95 -17.75
N SER A 65 3.21 9.34 -18.60
CA SER A 65 3.50 9.11 -20.02
C SER A 65 2.36 9.65 -20.88
N ASP A 66 2.68 10.43 -21.92
CA ASP A 66 1.66 10.90 -22.87
C ASP A 66 1.05 9.72 -23.64
N ALA A 67 -0.28 9.68 -23.71
CA ALA A 67 -1.06 8.59 -24.30
C ALA A 67 -1.91 9.05 -25.51
N GLY A 68 -1.72 10.30 -25.96
CA GLY A 68 -2.40 10.89 -27.11
C GLY A 68 -2.61 12.39 -26.93
N GLU A 69 -3.34 13.01 -27.87
CA GLU A 69 -3.71 14.42 -27.74
C GLU A 69 -4.53 14.63 -26.46
N ASN A 70 -3.96 15.41 -25.54
CA ASN A 70 -4.56 15.77 -24.27
C ASN A 70 -4.96 14.57 -23.38
N LYS A 71 -4.19 13.48 -23.46
CA LYS A 71 -4.36 12.29 -22.62
C LYS A 71 -3.01 11.79 -22.13
N SER A 72 -3.00 11.26 -20.92
CA SER A 72 -1.82 10.70 -20.29
C SER A 72 -2.15 9.42 -19.54
N THR A 73 -1.12 8.65 -19.27
CA THR A 73 -1.14 7.48 -18.40
C THR A 73 -0.22 7.76 -17.23
N CYS A 74 -0.80 7.71 -16.03
CA CYS A 74 -0.07 7.80 -14.78
C CYS A 74 0.20 6.39 -14.26
N THR A 75 1.46 6.09 -13.97
CA THR A 75 1.88 4.82 -13.36
C THR A 75 2.58 5.11 -12.05
N CYS A 76 2.08 4.56 -10.95
CA CYS A 76 2.65 4.73 -9.60
C CYS A 76 2.99 3.36 -8.99
N GLN A 77 3.95 3.34 -8.08
CA GLN A 77 4.21 2.18 -7.23
C GLN A 77 3.19 2.18 -6.09
N ILE A 78 2.40 1.11 -5.98
CA ILE A 78 1.37 0.95 -4.95
C ILE A 78 1.59 -0.33 -4.16
N VAL A 79 1.17 -0.34 -2.91
CA VAL A 79 1.18 -1.53 -2.06
C VAL A 79 0.21 -2.56 -2.64
N CYS A 80 0.75 -3.74 -2.94
CA CYS A 80 0.00 -4.88 -3.45
C CYS A 80 0.16 -6.07 -2.50
N GLY A 81 -0.98 -6.71 -2.15
CA GLY A 81 -0.96 -8.03 -1.51
C GLY A 81 -0.50 -9.10 -2.51
N CYS A 82 0.04 -10.22 -2.02
CA CYS A 82 0.54 -11.30 -2.87
C CYS A 82 -0.57 -11.85 -3.80
N CYS A 83 -0.20 -12.15 -5.06
CA CYS A 83 -1.04 -12.54 -6.20
C CYS A 83 -1.83 -11.37 -6.84
N GLY A 84 -1.21 -10.75 -7.85
CA GLY A 84 -1.92 -10.10 -8.96
C GLY A 84 -2.19 -11.08 -10.08
#